data_AF-A0A1E7XZ06-F1
#
_entry.id   AF-A0A1E7XZ06-F1
#
_cell.length_a   1.000
_cell.length_b   1.000
_cell.length_c   1.000
_cell.angle_alpha   90.00
_cell.angle_beta   90.00
_cell.angle_gamma   90.00
#
_symmetry.space_group_name_H-M   'P 1'
#
loop_
_entity.id
_entity.type
_entity.pdbx_description
1 polymer ?
#
loop_
_entity_poly.entity_id
_entity_poly.type
_entity_poly.pdbx_seq_one_letter_code
_entity_poly.pdbx_strand_id
1 'polypeptide(L)'
;MPSKTPSRPEGEKWFEWPLTAASVGMTAAELIGELYETISALNRDRGWNLTMVAPARFGEIVIDREAGCLRAKCAWKAKDPSQLGPEPAGYVRGE
;
A
#
# COMPACT_ATOMS: atom_id res chain seq x y z
N MET A 1 -23.59 -7.27 25.20
CA MET A 1 -23.55 -6.07 24.34
C MET A 1 -22.60 -6.36 23.20
N PRO A 2 -22.93 -6.11 21.92
CA PRO A 2 -21.97 -6.35 20.86
C PRO A 2 -20.89 -5.26 20.95
N SER A 3 -19.65 -5.69 21.15
CA SER A 3 -18.45 -4.85 21.14
C SER A 3 -18.41 -4.12 19.80
N LYS A 4 -18.80 -2.84 19.80
CA LYS A 4 -18.78 -2.02 18.59
C LYS A 4 -17.33 -1.60 18.38
N THR A 5 -16.51 -2.50 17.83
CA THR A 5 -15.19 -2.14 17.34
C THR A 5 -15.40 -0.98 16.37
N PRO A 6 -14.79 0.20 16.59
CA PRO A 6 -14.99 1.32 15.70
C PRO A 6 -14.64 0.89 14.27
N SER A 7 -15.55 1.19 13.34
CA SER A 7 -15.35 0.92 11.91
C SER A 7 -14.08 1.64 11.46
N ARG A 8 -13.04 0.86 11.13
CA ARG A 8 -11.75 1.39 10.69
C ARG A 8 -11.91 2.06 9.31
N PRO A 9 -11.29 3.23 9.07
CA PRO A 9 -11.31 3.89 7.77
C PRO A 9 -10.88 2.94 6.66
N GLU A 10 -11.59 2.97 5.55
CA GLU A 10 -11.35 2.15 4.37
C GLU A 10 -11.80 2.90 3.11
N GLY A 11 -11.33 2.44 1.95
CA GLY A 11 -11.73 3.00 0.66
C GLY A 11 -10.89 2.47 -0.48
N GLU A 12 -10.94 3.17 -1.61
CA GLU A 12 -10.10 2.91 -2.78
C GLU A 12 -9.35 4.18 -3.15
N LYS A 13 -8.08 4.06 -3.51
CA LYS A 13 -7.32 5.17 -4.10
C LYS A 13 -6.19 4.66 -4.98
N TRP A 14 -5.66 5.57 -5.81
CA TRP A 14 -4.42 5.35 -6.54
C TRP A 14 -3.22 5.49 -5.59
N PHE A 15 -2.30 4.55 -5.71
CA PHE A 15 -0.97 4.57 -5.12
C PHE A 15 0.05 4.59 -6.25
N GLU A 16 1.20 5.20 -5.99
CA GLU A 16 2.27 5.36 -6.97
C GLU A 16 3.57 4.79 -6.41
N TRP A 17 4.29 4.05 -7.25
CA TRP A 17 5.61 3.51 -6.97
C TRP A 17 6.58 3.99 -8.04
N PRO A 18 7.75 4.51 -7.66
CA PRO A 18 8.77 4.89 -8.63
C PRO A 18 9.30 3.63 -9.32
N LEU A 19 9.45 3.69 -10.64
CA LEU A 19 10.22 2.72 -11.39
C LEU A 19 11.70 2.98 -11.12
N THR A 20 12.42 1.93 -10.74
CA THR A 20 13.85 2.03 -10.46
C THR A 20 14.67 1.80 -11.73
N ALA A 21 15.99 2.00 -11.67
CA ALA A 21 16.87 1.63 -12.77
C ALA A 21 16.74 0.13 -13.14
N ALA A 22 16.46 -0.75 -12.17
CA ALA A 22 16.21 -2.17 -12.42
C ALA A 22 14.92 -2.41 -13.22
N SER A 23 13.92 -1.55 -13.06
CA SER A 23 12.61 -1.65 -13.72
C SER A 23 12.65 -1.39 -15.23
N VAL A 24 13.73 -0.80 -15.76
CA VAL A 24 13.87 -0.45 -17.19
C VAL A 24 13.84 -1.69 -18.09
N GLY A 25 14.48 -2.78 -17.65
CA GLY A 25 14.55 -4.04 -18.42
C GLY A 25 13.36 -4.97 -18.21
N MET A 26 12.46 -4.65 -17.27
CA MET A 26 11.38 -5.56 -16.87
C MET A 26 10.18 -5.47 -17.79
N THR A 27 9.60 -6.63 -18.08
CA THR A 27 8.30 -6.79 -18.71
C THR A 27 7.19 -6.28 -17.80
N ALA A 28 6.00 -6.04 -18.39
CA ALA A 28 4.84 -5.65 -17.60
C ALA A 28 4.46 -6.70 -16.53
N ALA A 29 4.61 -7.99 -16.85
CA ALA A 29 4.31 -9.08 -15.93
C ALA A 29 5.26 -9.08 -14.72
N GLU A 30 6.55 -8.85 -14.94
CA GLU A 30 7.55 -8.74 -13.86
C GLU A 30 7.25 -7.55 -12.96
N LEU A 31 6.93 -6.38 -13.53
CA LEU A 31 6.57 -5.18 -12.75
C LEU A 31 5.30 -5.39 -11.92
N ILE A 32 4.32 -6.12 -12.45
CA ILE A 32 3.10 -6.48 -11.70
C ILE A 32 3.41 -7.49 -10.58
N GLY A 33 4.31 -8.44 -10.84
CA GLY A 33 4.81 -9.37 -9.81
C GLY A 33 5.50 -8.61 -8.67
N GLU A 34 6.41 -7.69 -8.99
CA GLU A 34 7.08 -6.84 -8.00
C GLU A 34 6.11 -5.96 -7.21
N LEU A 35 5.09 -5.41 -7.86
CA LEU A 35 4.02 -4.66 -7.18
C LEU A 35 3.35 -5.54 -6.11
N TYR A 36 3.01 -6.78 -6.45
CA TYR A 36 2.33 -7.67 -5.51
C TYR A 36 3.22 -8.04 -4.33
N GLU A 37 4.50 -8.32 -4.57
CA GLU A 37 5.47 -8.55 -3.51
C GLU A 37 5.68 -7.30 -2.65
N THR A 38 5.69 -6.11 -3.25
CA THR A 38 5.79 -4.84 -2.53
C THR A 38 4.58 -4.60 -1.64
N ILE A 39 3.37 -4.81 -2.14
CA ILE A 39 2.13 -4.72 -1.33
C ILE A 39 2.16 -5.74 -0.19
N SER A 40 2.60 -6.97 -0.48
CA SER A 40 2.79 -8.05 0.50
C SER A 40 3.76 -7.63 1.60
N ALA A 41 4.88 -6.99 1.25
CA ALA A 41 5.87 -6.47 2.19
C ALA A 41 5.31 -5.31 3.02
N LEU A 42 4.69 -4.31 2.40
CA LEU A 42 4.05 -3.17 3.07
C LEU A 42 2.97 -3.62 4.07
N ASN A 43 2.18 -4.63 3.71
CA ASN A 43 1.17 -5.18 4.61
C ASN A 43 1.79 -5.84 5.87
N ARG A 44 3.02 -6.34 5.80
CA ARG A 44 3.76 -6.88 6.95
C ARG A 44 4.56 -5.83 7.71
N ASP A 45 4.92 -4.73 7.06
CA ASP A 45 5.66 -3.63 7.67
C ASP A 45 4.84 -2.97 8.78
N ARG A 46 5.42 -2.89 9.97
CA ARG A 46 4.80 -2.29 11.15
C ARG A 46 4.78 -0.76 11.14
N GLY A 47 5.61 -0.12 10.30
CA GLY A 47 5.63 1.33 10.07
C GLY A 47 4.61 1.78 9.02
N TRP A 48 4.15 0.87 8.16
CA TRP A 48 3.09 1.15 7.19
C TRP A 48 1.71 1.05 7.84
N ASN A 49 0.88 2.08 7.72
CA ASN A 49 -0.37 2.21 8.49
C ASN A 49 -1.63 1.65 7.79
N LEU A 50 -1.51 1.15 6.55
CA LEU A 50 -2.64 0.60 5.79
C LEU A 50 -2.47 -0.88 5.51
N THR A 51 -3.57 -1.62 5.48
CA THR A 51 -3.64 -2.89 4.76
C THR A 51 -4.19 -2.61 3.37
N MET A 52 -3.47 -3.04 2.34
CA MET A 52 -3.84 -2.87 0.94
C MET A 52 -4.21 -4.20 0.33
N VAL A 53 -5.25 -4.19 -0.51
CA VAL A 53 -5.58 -5.30 -1.40
C VAL A 53 -4.97 -4.99 -2.75
N ALA A 54 -4.19 -5.93 -3.28
CA ALA A 54 -3.61 -5.80 -4.62
C ALA A 54 -4.73 -5.62 -5.67
N PRO A 55 -4.52 -4.77 -6.69
CA PRO A 55 -5.45 -4.65 -7.81
C PRO A 55 -5.64 -6.01 -8.48
N ALA A 56 -6.85 -6.30 -8.93
CA ALA A 56 -7.20 -7.60 -9.51
C ALA A 56 -7.82 -7.47 -10.91
N ARG A 57 -8.13 -6.25 -11.35
CA ARG A 57 -8.84 -5.99 -12.61
C ARG A 57 -7.95 -5.25 -13.60
N PHE A 58 -8.26 -5.45 -14.88
CA PHE A 58 -7.66 -4.69 -15.96
C PHE A 58 -7.97 -3.19 -15.80
N GLY A 59 -6.97 -2.34 -16.03
CA GLY A 59 -7.08 -0.89 -15.88
C GLY A 59 -6.90 -0.37 -14.45
N GLU A 60 -6.72 -1.25 -13.45
CA GLU A 60 -6.34 -0.84 -12.08
C GLU A 60 -4.83 -0.67 -11.93
N ILE A 61 -4.04 -1.06 -12.94
CA ILE A 61 -2.58 -0.87 -12.98
C ILE A 61 -2.23 -0.08 -14.24
N VAL A 62 -1.47 1.00 -14.05
CA VAL A 62 -0.91 1.83 -15.11
C VAL A 62 0.61 1.84 -14.94
N ILE A 63 1.33 1.38 -15.96
CA ILE A 63 2.79 1.45 -16.02
C ILE A 63 3.16 2.61 -16.93
N ASP A 64 3.66 3.69 -16.34
CA ASP A 64 4.09 4.88 -17.06
C ASP A 64 5.62 4.96 -17.02
N ARG A 65 6.26 4.44 -18.08
CA ARG A 65 7.72 4.45 -18.19
C ARG A 65 8.29 5.83 -18.46
N GLU A 66 7.49 6.74 -19.03
CA GLU A 66 7.93 8.11 -19.32
C GLU A 66 7.96 8.94 -18.03
N ALA A 67 6.91 8.84 -17.21
CA ALA A 67 6.87 9.44 -15.88
C ALA A 67 7.74 8.68 -14.86
N GLY A 68 8.24 7.48 -15.22
CA GLY A 68 9.05 6.65 -14.33
C GLY A 68 8.25 6.13 -13.14
N CYS A 69 6.96 5.84 -13.29
CA CYS A 69 6.12 5.36 -12.19
C CYS A 69 5.16 4.24 -12.59
N LEU A 70 4.88 3.37 -11.63
CA LEU A 70 3.77 2.43 -11.67
C LEU A 70 2.68 2.96 -10.74
N ARG A 71 1.46 3.09 -11.25
CA ARG A 71 0.29 3.48 -10.49
C ARG A 71 -0.66 2.31 -10.37
N ALA A 72 -1.14 2.04 -9.16
CA ALA A 72 -2.13 1.00 -8.91
C ALA A 72 -3.30 1.51 -8.07
N LYS A 73 -4.52 1.18 -8.47
CA LYS A 73 -5.73 1.45 -7.72
C LYS A 73 -5.95 0.31 -6.74
N CYS A 74 -5.72 0.57 -5.46
CA CYS A 74 -5.87 -0.44 -4.41
C CYS A 74 -7.04 -0.09 -3.50
N ALA A 75 -7.82 -1.11 -3.13
CA ALA A 75 -8.64 -1.03 -1.93
C ALA A 75 -7.72 -1.03 -0.70
N TRP A 76 -8.07 -0.26 0.32
CA TRP A 76 -7.27 -0.12 1.52
C TRP A 76 -8.14 -0.01 2.76
N LYS A 77 -7.57 -0.39 3.90
CA LYS A 77 -8.14 -0.23 5.23
C LYS A 77 -7.05 0.18 6.21
N ALA A 78 -7.36 1.02 7.19
CA ALA A 78 -6.42 1.30 8.27
C ALA A 78 -6.04 -0.01 8.99
N LYS A 79 -4.74 -0.22 9.22
CA LYS A 79 -4.27 -1.38 9.99
C LYS A 79 -4.83 -1.34 11.40
N ASP A 80 -4.96 -2.52 11.99
CA ASP A 80 -5.26 -2.60 13.41
C ASP A 80 -4.07 -2.07 14.21
N PRO A 81 -4.27 -1.28 15.28
CA PRO A 81 -3.17 -0.80 16.12
C PRO A 81 -2.24 -1.91 16.63
N SER A 82 -2.75 -3.12 16.86
CA SER A 82 -1.93 -4.28 17.25
C SER A 82 -0.94 -4.73 16.17
N GLN A 83 -1.15 -4.34 14.91
CA GLN A 83 -0.26 -4.63 13.78
C GLN A 83 0.80 -3.55 13.56
N LEU A 84 0.69 -2.41 14.24
CA LEU A 84 1.65 -1.32 14.15
C LEU A 84 2.83 -1.53 15.09
N GLY A 85 3.94 -0.87 14.78
CA GLY A 85 5.08 -0.77 15.68
C GLY A 85 4.73 0.09 16.90
N PRO A 86 5.57 0.08 17.95
CA PRO A 86 5.42 1.07 19.01
C PRO A 86 5.39 2.48 18.39
N GLU A 87 4.49 3.33 18.90
CA GLU A 87 4.53 4.75 18.53
C GLU A 87 5.93 5.30 18.84
N PRO A 88 6.54 6.08 17.94
CA PRO A 88 7.84 6.68 18.22
C PRO A 88 7.72 7.50 19.50
N ALA A 89 8.66 7.30 20.44
CA ALA A 89 8.61 7.77 21.83
C ALA A 89 8.66 9.30 22.02
N GLY A 90 8.30 10.10 21.01
CA GLY A 90 8.35 11.56 21.04
C GLY A 90 7.08 12.27 20.58
N TYR A 91 5.96 11.56 20.33
CA TYR A 91 4.72 12.24 19.94
C TYR A 91 3.97 12.73 21.19
N VAL A 92 4.22 13.97 21.61
CA VAL A 92 3.31 14.70 22.50
C VAL A 92 2.09 15.07 21.64
N ARG A 93 0.95 14.43 21.90
CA ARG A 93 -0.32 14.82 21.30
C ARG A 93 -0.64 16.23 21.81
N GLY A 94 -0.50 17.25 20.96
CA GLY A 94 -0.94 18.61 21.27
C GLY A 94 -2.43 18.61 21.54
N GLU A 95 -2.82 19.13 22.70
CA GLU A 95 -4.20 19.37 23.10
C GLU A 95 -4.86 20.48 22.25
#